data_AF-A0A1Z8W3C0-F1
#
_entry.id   AF-A0A1Z8W3C0-F1
#
_cell.length_a   1.000
_cell.length_b   1.000
_cell.length_c   1.000
_cell.angle_alpha   90.00
_cell.angle_beta   90.00
_cell.angle_gamma   90.00
#
_symmetry.space_group_name_H-M   'P 1'
#
loop_
_entity.id
_entity.type
_entity.pdbx_description
1 polymer ?
#
loop_
_entity_poly.entity_id
_entity_poly.type
_entity_poly.pdbx_seq_one_letter_code
_entity_poly.pdbx_strand_id
1 'polypeptide(L)'
;NNLAVYMLFEKIPLIYGSGVVQNNFSQFKVAIKGLVLEEFFNRDNVLGLLSKTETQNASGISGFIDPNRIFDEFVEAIQASSLSGMLAMVGGAAALEPLRTPITEKFSKLVLEVEQRIKEKSIDMIGSDTFFSDIESLIDSRLEQLTPKYVKEIISKMIYQHLGWLVVWGGVAGGIVGLIVSLIR
;
A
#
# COMPACT_ATOMS: atom_id res chain seq x y z
N ASN A 1 -0.26 40.32 -4.76
CA ASN A 1 -0.17 38.85 -4.95
C ASN A 1 -0.94 38.07 -3.87
N ASN A 2 -0.95 38.49 -2.60
CA ASN A 2 -1.66 37.75 -1.53
C ASN A 2 -3.19 37.81 -1.59
N LEU A 3 -3.81 38.86 -2.15
CA LEU A 3 -5.27 39.05 -2.05
C LEU A 3 -6.08 38.01 -2.85
N ALA A 4 -5.65 37.66 -4.06
CA ALA A 4 -6.32 36.67 -4.90
C ALA A 4 -6.23 35.26 -4.28
N VAL A 5 -5.05 34.89 -3.78
CA VAL A 5 -4.85 33.62 -3.07
C VAL A 5 -5.65 33.62 -1.77
N TYR A 6 -5.62 34.71 -1.01
CA TYR A 6 -6.41 34.87 0.21
C TYR A 6 -7.92 34.72 -0.06
N MET A 7 -8.41 35.29 -1.16
CA MET A 7 -9.81 35.22 -1.57
C MET A 7 -10.26 33.80 -1.99
N LEU A 8 -9.36 32.93 -2.47
CA LEU A 8 -9.70 31.53 -2.75
C LEU A 8 -10.03 30.75 -1.47
N PHE A 9 -9.40 31.12 -0.35
CA PHE A 9 -9.53 30.39 0.90
C PHE A 9 -10.47 31.07 1.90
N GLU A 10 -10.45 32.40 2.02
CA GLU A 10 -11.26 33.14 2.99
C GLU A 10 -12.43 33.85 2.31
N LYS A 11 -13.58 33.83 2.99
CA LYS A 11 -14.77 34.56 2.54
C LYS A 11 -14.61 36.05 2.86
N ILE A 12 -14.67 36.89 1.83
CA ILE A 12 -14.60 38.34 1.95
C ILE A 12 -16.01 38.90 1.71
N PRO A 13 -16.57 39.68 2.65
CA PRO A 13 -17.87 40.31 2.44
C PRO A 13 -17.80 41.24 1.21
N LEU A 14 -18.88 41.27 0.41
CA LEU A 14 -19.03 42.04 -0.85
C LEU A 14 -18.26 41.53 -2.08
N ILE A 15 -17.46 40.46 -1.99
CA ILE A 15 -16.77 39.90 -3.17
C ILE A 15 -17.32 38.50 -3.50
N TYR A 16 -18.10 38.43 -4.59
CA TYR A 16 -18.60 37.17 -5.15
C TYR A 16 -17.45 36.29 -5.64
N GLY A 17 -17.51 35.00 -5.33
CA GLY A 17 -16.44 34.05 -5.63
C GLY A 17 -15.31 34.00 -4.60
N SER A 18 -15.47 34.60 -3.42
CA SER A 18 -14.54 34.43 -2.29
C SER A 18 -14.86 33.18 -1.46
N GLY A 19 -13.84 32.56 -0.86
CA GLY A 19 -13.96 31.37 0.00
C GLY A 19 -14.29 30.06 -0.74
N VAL A 20 -13.98 29.96 -2.04
CA VAL A 20 -14.32 28.79 -2.86
C VAL A 20 -13.82 27.48 -2.26
N VAL A 21 -12.61 27.46 -1.70
CA VAL A 21 -12.03 26.24 -1.12
C VAL A 21 -12.71 25.84 0.19
N GLN A 22 -13.00 26.80 1.08
CA GLN A 22 -13.76 26.52 2.31
C GLN A 22 -15.17 26.02 1.99
N ASN A 23 -15.85 26.67 1.03
CA ASN A 23 -17.22 26.32 0.65
C ASN A 23 -17.32 24.94 0.00
N ASN A 24 -16.28 24.47 -0.69
CA ASN A 24 -16.25 23.18 -1.38
C ASN A 24 -15.36 22.13 -0.67
N PHE A 25 -14.95 22.39 0.57
CA PHE A 25 -14.02 21.50 1.28
C PHE A 25 -14.56 20.08 1.42
N SER A 26 -15.87 19.92 1.61
CA SER A 26 -16.52 18.62 1.65
C SER A 26 -16.35 17.84 0.33
N GLN A 27 -16.63 18.49 -0.81
CA GLN A 27 -16.44 17.91 -2.14
C GLN A 27 -14.96 17.58 -2.40
N PHE A 28 -14.05 18.43 -1.91
CA PHE A 28 -12.62 18.19 -2.03
C PHE A 28 -12.18 16.91 -1.27
N LYS A 29 -12.68 16.69 -0.05
CA LYS A 29 -12.41 15.44 0.69
C LYS A 29 -12.88 14.21 -0.08
N VAL A 30 -14.08 14.28 -0.67
CA VAL A 30 -14.63 13.20 -1.50
C VAL A 30 -13.76 12.97 -2.75
N ALA A 31 -13.31 14.02 -3.41
CA ALA A 31 -12.44 13.92 -4.59
C ALA A 31 -11.08 13.30 -4.26
N ILE A 32 -10.45 13.68 -3.13
CA ILE A 32 -9.22 13.04 -2.66
C ILE A 32 -9.46 11.57 -2.34
N LYS A 33 -10.56 11.25 -1.64
CA LYS A 33 -10.92 9.87 -1.33
C LYS A 33 -10.97 9.02 -2.61
N GLY A 34 -11.71 9.50 -3.61
CA GLY A 34 -11.82 8.85 -4.91
C GLY A 34 -10.46 8.67 -5.57
N LEU A 35 -9.65 9.74 -5.66
CA LEU A 35 -8.31 9.66 -6.24
C LEU A 35 -7.42 8.62 -5.54
N VAL A 36 -7.42 8.60 -4.21
CA VAL A 36 -6.57 7.67 -3.45
C VAL A 36 -7.05 6.22 -3.60
N LEU A 37 -8.34 5.97 -3.47
CA LEU A 37 -8.91 4.63 -3.58
C LEU A 37 -8.85 4.07 -5.00
N GLU A 38 -9.19 4.88 -5.99
CA GLU A 38 -9.31 4.43 -7.38
C GLU A 38 -7.95 4.36 -8.09
N GLU A 39 -7.05 5.32 -7.86
CA GLU A 39 -5.76 5.35 -8.57
C GLU A 39 -4.65 4.59 -7.83
N PHE A 40 -4.62 4.62 -6.49
CA PHE A 40 -3.50 4.03 -5.74
C PHE A 40 -3.86 2.71 -5.06
N PHE A 41 -5.06 2.61 -4.50
CA PHE A 41 -5.50 1.44 -3.70
C PHE A 41 -6.56 0.58 -4.40
N ASN A 42 -6.66 0.65 -5.73
CA ASN A 42 -7.52 -0.28 -6.46
C ASN A 42 -6.97 -1.71 -6.35
N ARG A 43 -7.83 -2.69 -6.63
CA ARG A 43 -7.49 -4.10 -6.46
C ARG A 43 -6.26 -4.51 -7.25
N ASP A 44 -6.18 -4.08 -8.50
CA ASP A 44 -5.11 -4.47 -9.41
C ASP A 44 -3.75 -3.94 -8.95
N ASN A 45 -3.69 -2.68 -8.48
CA ASN A 45 -2.47 -2.06 -7.98
C ASN A 45 -1.99 -2.69 -6.67
N VAL A 46 -2.90 -2.95 -5.73
CA VAL A 46 -2.56 -3.60 -4.45
C VAL A 46 -2.04 -5.02 -4.69
N LEU A 47 -2.73 -5.82 -5.52
CA LEU A 47 -2.31 -7.16 -5.88
C LEU A 47 -0.98 -7.17 -6.64
N GLY A 48 -0.76 -6.20 -7.53
CA GLY A 48 0.49 -6.02 -8.26
C GLY A 48 1.69 -5.70 -7.37
N LEU A 49 1.51 -4.84 -6.36
CA LEU A 49 2.57 -4.50 -5.39
C LEU A 49 2.95 -5.69 -4.50
N LEU A 50 1.98 -6.49 -4.06
CA LEU A 50 2.22 -7.67 -3.22
C LEU A 50 2.98 -8.75 -3.98
N SER A 51 2.57 -9.00 -5.23
CA SER A 51 3.23 -9.96 -6.12
C SER A 51 4.71 -9.62 -6.36
N LYS A 52 5.03 -8.31 -6.40
CA LYS A 52 6.39 -7.80 -6.62
C LYS A 52 7.27 -7.80 -5.36
N THR A 53 6.67 -7.66 -4.19
CA THR A 53 7.41 -7.66 -2.91
C THR A 53 7.82 -9.09 -2.51
N GLU A 54 6.96 -10.06 -2.81
CA GLU A 54 7.20 -11.49 -2.53
C GLU A 54 8.36 -12.08 -3.34
N THR A 55 8.59 -11.62 -4.58
CA THR A 55 9.73 -12.08 -5.38
C THR A 55 11.08 -11.69 -4.76
N GLN A 56 11.12 -10.70 -3.85
CA GLN A 56 12.33 -10.27 -3.17
C GLN A 56 12.52 -10.89 -1.77
N ASN A 57 11.44 -11.36 -1.14
CA ASN A 57 11.48 -11.95 0.21
C ASN A 57 11.51 -13.49 0.20
N ALA A 58 11.74 -14.14 -0.94
CA ALA A 58 11.75 -15.59 -1.12
C ALA A 58 12.92 -16.34 -0.45
N SER A 59 13.39 -15.89 0.72
CA SER A 59 13.97 -16.79 1.70
C SER A 59 12.82 -17.48 2.43
N GLY A 60 12.15 -18.41 1.73
CA GLY A 60 11.02 -19.17 2.25
C GLY A 60 11.36 -19.92 3.54
N ILE A 61 10.34 -20.41 4.24
CA ILE A 61 10.49 -21.23 5.46
C ILE A 61 11.40 -22.44 5.17
N SER A 62 11.40 -22.92 3.93
CA SER A 62 12.32 -23.93 3.39
C SER A 62 13.82 -23.64 3.61
N GLY A 63 14.25 -22.38 3.67
CA GLY A 63 15.65 -22.01 3.95
C GLY A 63 16.06 -22.13 5.42
N PHE A 64 15.09 -22.17 6.33
CA PHE A 64 15.31 -22.31 7.77
C PHE A 64 15.21 -23.75 8.28
N ILE A 65 14.73 -24.66 7.44
CA ILE A 65 14.50 -26.06 7.79
C ILE A 65 15.56 -26.94 7.14
N ASP A 66 16.40 -27.59 7.96
CA ASP A 66 17.33 -28.64 7.50
C ASP A 66 16.61 -29.99 7.43
N PRO A 67 16.39 -30.56 6.23
CA PRO A 67 15.69 -31.84 6.07
C PRO A 67 16.40 -32.99 6.78
N ASN A 68 17.74 -32.96 6.85
CA ASN A 68 18.51 -34.05 7.47
C ASN A 68 18.28 -34.10 8.97
N ARG A 69 18.25 -32.93 9.63
CA ARG A 69 17.96 -32.82 11.06
C ARG A 69 16.57 -33.36 11.40
N ILE A 70 15.58 -33.13 10.54
CA ILE A 70 14.22 -33.64 10.74
C ILE A 70 14.18 -35.17 10.65
N PHE A 71 14.94 -35.75 9.72
CA PHE A 71 15.04 -37.20 9.64
C PHE A 71 15.72 -37.78 10.88
N ASP A 72 16.77 -37.14 11.37
CA ASP A 72 17.47 -37.60 12.57
C ASP A 72 16.55 -37.56 13.81
N GLU A 73 15.78 -36.48 14.00
CA GLU A 73 14.77 -36.42 15.08
C GLU A 73 13.63 -37.41 14.88
N PHE A 74 13.23 -37.70 13.63
CA PHE A 74 12.24 -38.73 13.33
C PHE A 74 12.74 -40.13 13.73
N VAL A 75 14.00 -40.43 13.44
CA VAL A 75 14.64 -41.69 13.82
C VAL A 75 14.78 -41.80 15.35
N GLU A 76 15.13 -40.71 16.02
CA GLU A 76 15.19 -40.64 17.49
C GLU A 76 13.82 -40.84 18.13
N ALA A 77 12.77 -40.20 17.61
CA ALA A 77 11.40 -40.36 18.08
C ALA A 77 10.89 -41.81 17.93
N ILE A 78 11.26 -42.50 16.85
CA ILE A 78 10.94 -43.92 16.67
C ILE A 78 11.67 -44.80 17.70
N GLN A 79 12.93 -44.48 18.01
CA GLN A 79 13.70 -45.22 19.02
C GLN A 79 13.21 -44.98 20.44
N ALA A 80 12.63 -43.82 20.73
CA ALA A 80 11.96 -43.51 22.00
C ALA A 80 10.54 -44.08 22.10
N SER A 81 9.97 -44.55 20.97
CA SER A 81 8.61 -45.07 20.85
C SER A 81 8.52 -46.57 21.17
N SER A 82 7.31 -47.07 21.39
CA SER A 82 7.00 -48.50 21.52
C SER A 82 7.40 -49.32 20.29
N LEU A 83 7.66 -48.66 19.15
CA LEU A 83 8.13 -49.30 17.92
C LEU A 83 9.63 -49.68 17.95
N SER A 84 10.40 -49.14 18.90
CA SER A 84 11.83 -49.35 19.05
C SER A 84 12.23 -50.83 19.18
N GLY A 85 11.45 -51.61 19.96
CA GLY A 85 11.70 -53.03 20.16
C GLY A 85 11.57 -53.84 18.87
N MET A 86 10.61 -53.49 18.00
CA MET A 86 10.45 -54.12 16.70
C MET A 86 11.54 -53.67 15.71
N LEU A 87 11.94 -52.39 15.77
CA LEU A 87 13.00 -51.85 14.92
C LEU A 87 14.36 -52.49 15.22
N ALA A 88 14.65 -52.76 16.50
CA ALA A 88 15.87 -53.44 16.92
C ALA A 88 16.00 -54.86 16.31
N MET A 89 14.88 -55.56 16.13
CA MET A 89 14.87 -56.90 15.54
C MET A 89 15.23 -56.93 14.04
N VAL A 90 15.11 -55.78 13.35
CA VAL A 90 15.37 -55.65 11.91
C VAL A 90 16.64 -54.83 11.60
N GLY A 91 17.49 -54.55 12.61
CA GLY A 91 18.76 -53.84 12.43
C GLY A 91 18.80 -52.43 13.02
N GLY A 92 17.79 -52.03 13.80
CA GLY A 92 17.79 -50.77 14.55
C GLY A 92 17.73 -49.53 13.65
N ALA A 93 18.33 -48.43 14.09
CA ALA A 93 18.35 -47.16 13.37
C ALA A 93 18.92 -47.28 11.94
N ALA A 94 19.92 -48.14 11.74
CA ALA A 94 20.56 -48.35 10.44
C ALA A 94 19.61 -48.92 9.38
N ALA A 95 18.53 -49.60 9.78
CA ALA A 95 17.51 -50.09 8.87
C ALA A 95 16.65 -48.98 8.25
N LEU A 96 16.59 -47.79 8.89
CA LEU A 96 15.85 -46.63 8.41
C LEU A 96 16.68 -45.75 7.47
N GLU A 97 18.00 -45.89 7.47
CA GLU A 97 18.91 -45.05 6.68
C GLU A 97 18.66 -45.04 5.17
N PRO A 98 18.28 -46.16 4.52
CA PRO A 98 17.85 -46.15 3.11
C PRO A 98 16.61 -45.27 2.84
N LEU A 99 15.83 -44.97 3.87
CA LEU A 99 14.64 -44.12 3.80
C LEU A 99 14.95 -42.63 4.03
N ARG A 100 16.19 -42.27 4.35
CA ARG A 100 16.60 -40.86 4.56
C ARG A 100 16.24 -39.99 3.37
N THR A 101 16.70 -40.35 2.18
CA THR A 101 16.43 -39.60 0.94
C THR A 101 14.92 -39.50 0.62
N PRO A 102 14.14 -40.59 0.55
CA PRO A 102 12.73 -40.48 0.20
C PRO A 102 11.87 -39.75 1.25
N ILE A 103 12.24 -39.79 2.53
CA ILE A 103 11.51 -39.06 3.59
C ILE A 103 11.86 -37.57 3.55
N THR A 104 13.14 -37.22 3.48
CA THR A 104 13.57 -35.82 3.39
C THR A 104 13.01 -35.12 2.16
N GLU A 105 13.01 -35.77 0.99
CA GLU A 105 12.40 -35.22 -0.22
C GLU A 105 10.88 -35.00 -0.10
N LYS A 106 10.16 -35.96 0.48
CA LYS A 106 8.71 -35.81 0.71
C LYS A 106 8.42 -34.69 1.70
N PHE A 107 9.23 -34.55 2.75
CA PHE A 107 9.09 -33.49 3.72
C PHE A 107 9.36 -32.12 3.10
N SER A 108 10.45 -31.98 2.35
CA SER A 108 10.75 -30.73 1.61
C SER A 108 9.61 -30.36 0.65
N LYS A 109 9.03 -31.34 -0.06
CA LYS A 109 7.86 -31.09 -0.92
C LYS A 109 6.63 -30.63 -0.13
N LEU A 110 6.33 -31.26 1.00
CA LEU A 110 5.22 -30.85 1.86
C LEU A 110 5.42 -29.45 2.43
N VAL A 111 6.64 -29.10 2.85
CA VAL A 111 6.98 -27.75 3.33
C VAL A 111 6.76 -26.71 2.23
N LEU A 112 7.23 -26.98 1.01
CA LEU A 112 7.01 -26.10 -0.14
C LEU A 112 5.51 -25.95 -0.48
N GLU A 113 4.76 -27.04 -0.42
CA GLU A 113 3.32 -27.05 -0.67
C GLU A 113 2.54 -26.26 0.40
N VAL A 114 2.90 -26.42 1.67
CA VAL A 114 2.32 -25.65 2.78
C VAL A 114 2.68 -24.18 2.66
N GLU A 115 3.93 -23.87 2.34
CA GLU A 115 4.37 -22.49 2.10
C GLU A 115 3.57 -21.86 0.96
N GLN A 116 3.34 -22.59 -0.13
CA GLN A 116 2.52 -22.13 -1.24
C GLN A 116 1.05 -21.92 -0.87
N ARG A 117 0.43 -22.85 -0.11
CA ARG A 117 -0.96 -22.69 0.36
C ARG A 117 -1.13 -21.50 1.31
N ILE A 118 -0.14 -21.25 2.17
CA ILE A 118 -0.16 -20.08 3.05
C ILE A 118 -0.10 -18.81 2.21
N LYS A 119 0.76 -18.76 1.19
CA LYS A 119 0.87 -17.62 0.26
C LYS A 119 -0.44 -17.36 -0.49
N GLU A 120 -1.01 -18.39 -1.10
CA GLU A 120 -2.28 -18.27 -1.83
C GLU A 120 -3.40 -17.74 -0.91
N LYS A 121 -3.50 -18.28 0.31
CA LYS A 121 -4.50 -17.83 1.28
C LYS A 121 -4.28 -16.41 1.79
N SER A 122 -3.02 -15.98 1.96
CA SER A 122 -2.68 -14.60 2.32
C SER A 122 -3.05 -13.62 1.21
N ILE A 123 -2.80 -13.97 -0.05
CA ILE A 123 -3.19 -13.16 -1.21
C ILE A 123 -4.71 -13.06 -1.31
N ASP A 124 -5.43 -14.18 -1.15
CA ASP A 124 -6.90 -14.17 -1.14
C ASP A 124 -7.48 -13.33 0.00
N MET A 125 -6.86 -13.39 1.18
CA MET A 125 -7.29 -12.60 2.34
C MET A 125 -7.05 -11.10 2.12
N ILE A 126 -5.98 -10.70 1.45
CA ILE A 126 -5.70 -9.29 1.11
C ILE A 126 -6.51 -8.84 -0.11
N GLY A 127 -6.84 -9.75 -1.03
CA GLY A 127 -7.77 -9.51 -2.14
C GLY A 127 -9.25 -9.45 -1.73
N SER A 128 -9.56 -9.78 -0.48
CA SER A 128 -10.93 -9.84 0.05
C SER A 128 -11.57 -8.47 0.19
N ASP A 129 -12.90 -8.43 0.05
CA ASP A 129 -13.71 -7.22 0.21
C ASP A 129 -13.54 -6.59 1.61
N THR A 130 -13.27 -7.42 2.63
CA THR A 130 -13.01 -6.95 4.00
C THR A 130 -11.73 -6.12 4.10
N PHE A 131 -10.66 -6.52 3.41
CA PHE A 131 -9.40 -5.77 3.41
C PHE A 131 -9.57 -4.40 2.74
N PHE A 132 -10.27 -4.34 1.60
CA PHE A 132 -10.56 -3.07 0.93
C PHE A 132 -11.49 -2.17 1.77
N SER A 133 -12.47 -2.76 2.46
CA SER A 133 -13.33 -2.03 3.40
C SER A 133 -12.53 -1.46 4.58
N ASP A 134 -11.54 -2.18 5.09
CA ASP A 134 -10.68 -1.71 6.19
C ASP A 134 -9.76 -0.56 5.72
N ILE A 135 -9.20 -0.66 4.51
CA ILE A 135 -8.42 0.44 3.90
C ILE A 135 -9.30 1.67 3.70
N GLU A 136 -10.51 1.50 3.18
CA GLU A 136 -11.45 2.59 2.98
C GLU A 136 -11.76 3.29 4.30
N SER A 137 -12.08 2.52 5.35
CA SER A 137 -12.31 3.03 6.71
C SER A 137 -11.10 3.78 7.29
N LEU A 138 -9.89 3.25 7.08
CA LEU A 138 -8.65 3.90 7.50
C LEU A 138 -8.45 5.24 6.78
N ILE A 139 -8.69 5.26 5.47
CA ILE A 139 -8.61 6.49 4.66
C ILE A 139 -9.65 7.50 5.14
N ASP A 140 -10.89 7.07 5.37
CA ASP A 140 -11.94 7.93 5.92
C ASP A 140 -11.52 8.56 7.24
N SER A 141 -10.97 7.77 8.17
CA SER A 141 -10.45 8.29 9.45
C SER A 141 -9.33 9.32 9.26
N ARG A 142 -8.44 9.12 8.28
CA ARG A 142 -7.37 10.09 7.95
C ARG A 142 -7.91 11.34 7.28
N LEU A 143 -8.91 11.21 6.42
CA LEU A 143 -9.59 12.34 5.77
C LEU A 143 -10.41 13.17 6.75
N GLU A 144 -10.97 12.55 7.80
CA GLU A 144 -11.63 13.27 8.90
C GLU A 144 -10.64 14.09 9.73
N GLN A 145 -9.41 13.61 9.88
CA GLN A 145 -8.32 14.33 10.56
C GLN A 145 -7.77 15.49 9.69
N LEU A 146 -8.11 15.57 8.40
CA LEU A 146 -7.74 16.70 7.55
C LEU A 146 -8.53 17.94 7.94
N THR A 147 -7.87 18.84 8.66
CA THR A 147 -8.42 20.17 8.92
C THR A 147 -8.37 21.04 7.66
N PRO A 148 -9.37 21.92 7.44
CA PRO A 148 -9.35 22.90 6.35
C PRO A 148 -8.07 23.77 6.32
N LYS A 149 -7.48 24.00 7.50
CA LYS A 149 -6.25 24.77 7.68
C LYS A 149 -5.03 24.09 7.04
N TYR A 150 -4.89 22.77 7.21
CA TYR A 150 -3.76 22.02 6.67
C TYR A 150 -3.79 21.96 5.14
N VAL A 151 -4.98 21.71 4.57
CA VAL A 151 -5.18 21.73 3.11
C VAL A 151 -4.94 23.12 2.52
N LYS A 152 -5.43 24.16 3.18
CA LYS A 152 -5.14 25.56 2.80
C LYS A 152 -3.63 25.80 2.72
N GLU A 153 -2.86 25.32 3.69
CA GLU A 153 -1.42 25.51 3.73
C GLU A 153 -0.70 24.84 2.55
N ILE A 154 -1.03 23.58 2.25
CA ILE A 154 -0.45 22.82 1.13
C ILE A 154 -0.77 23.49 -0.22
N ILE A 155 -2.06 23.75 -0.48
CA ILE A 155 -2.50 24.30 -1.77
C ILE A 155 -1.98 25.74 -1.94
N SER A 156 -2.06 26.55 -0.88
CA SER A 156 -1.53 27.92 -0.89
C SER A 156 -0.06 27.93 -1.25
N LYS A 157 0.75 27.05 -0.66
CA LYS A 157 2.18 26.92 -0.98
C LYS A 157 2.41 26.57 -2.46
N MET A 158 1.65 25.63 -3.01
CA MET A 158 1.75 25.22 -4.41
C MET A 158 1.29 26.34 -5.37
N ILE A 159 0.21 27.03 -5.04
CA ILE A 159 -0.31 28.17 -5.80
C ILE A 159 0.69 29.33 -5.80
N TYR A 160 1.26 29.70 -4.66
CA TYR A 160 2.20 30.82 -4.57
C TYR A 160 3.44 30.61 -5.46
N GLN A 161 3.88 29.36 -5.64
CA GLN A 161 5.02 29.03 -6.49
C GLN A 161 4.74 29.26 -7.99
N HIS A 162 3.49 29.13 -8.44
CA HIS A 162 3.17 29.11 -9.88
C HIS A 162 2.19 30.21 -10.35
N LEU A 163 1.29 30.72 -9.51
CA LEU A 163 0.35 31.79 -9.88
C LEU A 163 0.98 33.19 -9.95
N GLY A 164 2.18 33.39 -9.38
CA GLY A 164 2.86 34.69 -9.40
C GLY A 164 3.08 35.22 -10.82
N TRP A 165 3.27 34.33 -11.78
CA TRP A 165 3.48 34.69 -13.19
C TRP A 165 2.17 35.06 -13.90
N LEU A 166 1.06 34.37 -13.60
CA LEU A 166 -0.25 34.61 -14.22
C LEU A 166 -0.77 36.03 -13.94
N VAL A 167 -0.52 36.55 -12.73
CA VAL A 167 -0.91 37.92 -12.34
C VAL A 167 -0.08 38.97 -13.08
N VAL A 168 1.21 38.72 -13.28
CA VAL A 168 2.08 39.63 -14.06
C VAL A 168 1.59 39.72 -15.50
N TRP A 169 1.24 38.60 -16.12
CA TRP A 169 0.68 38.60 -17.47
C TRP A 169 -0.70 39.25 -17.55
N GLY A 170 -1.56 39.07 -16.56
CA GLY A 170 -2.83 39.79 -16.47
C GLY A 170 -2.62 41.32 -16.44
N GLY A 171 -1.62 41.79 -15.69
CA GLY A 171 -1.25 43.20 -15.63
C GLY A 171 -0.62 43.73 -16.93
N VAL A 172 0.29 42.96 -17.55
CA VAL A 172 0.91 43.33 -18.84
C VAL A 172 -0.13 43.37 -19.95
N ALA A 173 -0.99 42.36 -20.07
CA ALA A 173 -2.06 42.33 -21.06
C ALA A 173 -3.07 43.46 -20.83
N GLY A 174 -3.50 43.68 -19.59
CA GLY A 174 -4.38 44.79 -19.23
C GLY A 174 -3.76 46.16 -19.53
N GLY A 175 -2.46 46.31 -19.30
CA GLY A 175 -1.71 47.53 -19.61
C GLY A 175 -1.59 47.79 -21.11
N ILE A 176 -1.33 46.76 -21.91
CA ILE A 176 -1.30 46.85 -23.38
C ILE A 176 -2.68 47.23 -23.91
N VAL A 177 -3.75 46.57 -23.46
CA VAL A 177 -5.12 46.89 -23.85
C VAL A 177 -5.50 48.31 -23.42
N GLY A 178 -5.12 48.71 -22.20
CA GLY A 178 -5.32 50.07 -21.70
C GLY A 178 -4.61 51.14 -22.52
N LEU A 179 -3.36 50.88 -22.94
CA LEU A 179 -2.61 51.77 -23.84
C LEU A 179 -3.28 51.88 -25.21
N ILE A 180 -3.71 50.77 -25.80
CA ILE A 180 -4.40 50.77 -27.09
C ILE A 180 -5.70 51.57 -27.01
N VAL A 181 -6.49 51.36 -25.95
CA VAL A 181 -7.76 52.09 -25.75
C VAL A 181 -7.51 53.58 -25.51
N SER A 182 -6.45 53.94 -24.78
CA SER A 182 -6.08 55.34 -24.51
C SER A 182 -5.50 56.07 -25.73
N LEU A 183 -4.96 55.36 -26.72
CA LEU A 183 -4.42 55.94 -27.96
C LEU A 183 -5.50 56.14 -29.04
N ILE A 184 -6.59 55.38 -28.96
CA ILE A 184 -7.73 55.45 -29.90
C ILE A 184 -8.78 56.48 -29.46
N ARG A 185 -8.76 56.91 -28.19
CA ARG A 185 -9.67 57.90 -27.62
C ARG A 185 -8.96 59.24 -27.43
#